data_AF-A0A6I2UBU4-F1
#
_entry.id   AF-A0A6I2UBU4-F1
#
_cell.length_a   1.000
_cell.length_b   1.000
_cell.length_c   1.000
_cell.angle_alpha   90.00
_cell.angle_beta   90.00
_cell.angle_gamma   90.00
#
_symmetry.space_group_name_H-M   'P 1'
#
loop_
_entity.id
_entity.type
_entity.pdbx_description
1 polymer ?
#
loop_
_entity_poly.entity_id
_entity_poly.type
_entity_poly.pdbx_seq_one_letter_code
_entity_poly.pdbx_strand_id
1 'polypeptide(L)'
;MWIATTKIWAVKDSLKRVVDYASYPEKTEYSGLANALHYAENGVKTELCETVHLVSGLHCRPEQAWDDMRSIQEHFGKTGGTVALHAYQSFKPGEVTPEQCHAIGVELARKMWGGRFQVLVATHLNTNCLHNHFVINSVSYIDGKKYEQKRSQYYDLRTASDDICRAHELSVIKQPLGKTPRQLYEAEQRGEPTRYNQMRAAIHEAKAKTSTERDFARALDGLGYVWSRAPNRKYATLCARDGGRAVRVYRLGAEYDWPAIEAALHENFARWGPRYYDWQCNPHHTAKEPQR
;
A
#
# COMPACT_ATOMS: atom_id res chain seq x y z
N MET A 1 5.37 -1.67 -10.52
CA MET A 1 6.69 -1.90 -9.91
C MET A 1 6.47 -2.62 -8.59
N TRP A 2 7.03 -3.81 -8.42
CA TRP A 2 7.03 -4.52 -7.14
C TRP A 2 8.02 -3.82 -6.21
N ILE A 3 7.60 -3.51 -4.99
CA ILE A 3 8.42 -2.73 -4.06
C ILE A 3 8.48 -3.48 -2.73
N ALA A 4 9.59 -3.34 -2.01
CA ALA A 4 9.75 -3.85 -0.66
C ALA A 4 8.65 -3.30 0.27
N THR A 5 7.98 -4.19 1.00
CA THR A 5 6.87 -3.83 1.89
C THR A 5 6.88 -4.66 3.16
N THR A 6 6.32 -4.10 4.23
CA THR A 6 6.13 -4.79 5.51
C THR A 6 4.70 -4.69 5.99
N LYS A 7 4.19 -5.72 6.66
CA LYS A 7 2.88 -5.67 7.34
C LYS A 7 2.90 -6.60 8.56
N ILE A 8 2.09 -6.28 9.57
CA ILE A 8 1.88 -7.09 10.77
C ILE A 8 0.41 -7.09 11.20
N TRP A 9 -0.11 -8.22 11.68
CA TRP A 9 -1.47 -8.36 12.17
C TRP A 9 -1.62 -9.43 13.25
N ALA A 10 -2.73 -9.33 13.99
CA ALA A 10 -3.12 -10.27 15.03
C ALA A 10 -3.63 -11.58 14.44
N VAL A 11 -3.24 -12.70 15.03
CA VAL A 11 -3.83 -14.01 14.79
C VAL A 11 -4.66 -14.39 16.02
N LYS A 12 -5.95 -14.69 15.81
CA LYS A 12 -6.90 -15.03 16.88
C LYS A 12 -7.48 -16.45 16.75
N ASP A 13 -7.21 -17.12 15.64
CA ASP A 13 -7.77 -18.44 15.34
C ASP A 13 -6.87 -19.55 15.90
N SER A 14 -5.77 -19.87 15.23
CA SER A 14 -4.91 -21.00 15.56
C SER A 14 -3.45 -20.69 15.31
N LEU A 15 -2.67 -20.72 16.39
CA LEU A 15 -1.22 -20.65 16.34
C LEU A 15 -0.64 -21.77 15.47
N LYS A 16 -1.18 -22.99 15.56
CA LYS A 16 -0.70 -24.12 14.78
C LYS A 16 -0.84 -23.85 13.27
N ARG A 17 -2.00 -23.35 12.86
CA ARG A 17 -2.27 -23.07 11.44
C ARG A 17 -1.32 -22.02 10.85
N VAL A 18 -0.98 -20.98 11.62
CA VAL A 18 -0.05 -19.94 11.13
C VAL A 18 1.41 -20.43 11.11
N VAL A 19 1.82 -21.25 12.08
CA VAL A 19 3.14 -21.91 12.07
C VAL A 19 3.26 -22.87 10.89
N ASP A 20 2.26 -23.72 10.67
CA ASP A 20 2.25 -24.70 9.59
C ASP A 20 2.28 -24.00 8.22
N TYR A 21 1.49 -22.92 8.03
CA TYR A 21 1.54 -22.13 6.80
C TYR A 21 2.92 -21.49 6.57
N ALA A 22 3.52 -20.91 7.61
CA ALA A 22 4.82 -20.26 7.45
C ALA A 22 5.92 -21.25 7.07
N SER A 23 5.93 -22.46 7.65
CA SER A 23 6.99 -23.45 7.44
C SER A 23 6.73 -24.46 6.32
N TYR A 24 5.46 -24.74 5.99
CA TYR A 24 5.05 -25.80 5.07
C TYR A 24 3.83 -25.38 4.23
N PRO A 25 3.90 -24.26 3.49
CA PRO A 25 2.74 -23.71 2.79
C PRO A 25 2.16 -24.68 1.75
N GLU A 26 3.00 -25.52 1.13
CA GLU A 26 2.60 -26.54 0.15
C GLU A 26 1.75 -27.68 0.75
N LYS A 27 1.79 -27.86 2.07
CA LYS A 27 0.99 -28.85 2.81
C LYS A 27 -0.25 -28.23 3.46
N THR A 28 -0.48 -26.93 3.28
CA THR A 28 -1.60 -26.22 3.88
C THR A 28 -2.71 -25.91 2.87
N GLU A 29 -3.71 -26.78 2.78
CA GLU A 29 -4.98 -26.48 2.08
C GLU A 29 -5.87 -25.56 2.93
N TYR A 30 -5.55 -24.27 3.03
CA TYR A 30 -6.36 -23.36 3.85
C TYR A 30 -6.72 -22.06 3.15
N SER A 31 -7.77 -22.12 2.32
CA SER A 31 -8.33 -21.00 1.57
C SER A 31 -8.61 -19.73 2.40
N GLY A 32 -8.99 -19.84 3.68
CA GLY A 32 -9.29 -18.68 4.53
C GLY A 32 -8.06 -17.98 5.13
N LEU A 33 -7.04 -18.76 5.50
CA LEU A 33 -5.78 -18.23 6.03
C LEU A 33 -4.93 -17.72 4.85
N ALA A 34 -4.77 -18.54 3.79
CA ALA A 34 -4.15 -18.12 2.54
C ALA A 34 -4.74 -16.79 2.02
N ASN A 35 -6.07 -16.58 2.03
CA ASN A 35 -6.65 -15.29 1.62
C ASN A 35 -6.32 -14.10 2.55
N ALA A 36 -6.18 -14.32 3.86
CA ALA A 36 -5.81 -13.26 4.82
C ALA A 36 -4.31 -12.91 4.75
N LEU A 37 -3.48 -13.90 4.38
CA LEU A 37 -2.04 -13.82 4.25
C LEU A 37 -1.61 -13.31 2.85
N HIS A 38 -2.26 -13.78 1.77
CA HIS A 38 -2.12 -13.34 0.38
C HIS A 38 -2.74 -11.98 0.07
N TYR A 39 -3.31 -11.24 1.03
CA TYR A 39 -3.85 -9.88 0.77
C TYR A 39 -2.76 -8.82 0.43
N ALA A 40 -1.54 -9.26 0.07
CA ALA A 40 -0.51 -8.46 -0.60
C ALA A 40 -0.43 -8.74 -2.12
N GLU A 41 -0.94 -9.87 -2.60
CA GLU A 41 -0.77 -10.36 -3.97
C GLU A 41 -2.04 -10.99 -4.54
N ASN A 42 -2.75 -10.20 -5.36
CA ASN A 42 -3.79 -10.63 -6.30
C ASN A 42 -5.18 -10.95 -5.72
N GLY A 43 -6.19 -10.24 -6.21
CA GLY A 43 -7.60 -10.61 -6.08
C GLY A 43 -8.02 -11.76 -7.01
N VAL A 44 -7.05 -12.47 -7.59
CA VAL A 44 -7.24 -13.69 -8.36
C VAL A 44 -6.66 -14.81 -7.51
N LYS A 45 -7.49 -15.78 -7.13
CA LYS A 45 -7.05 -17.08 -6.63
C LYS A 45 -6.19 -17.73 -7.70
N THR A 46 -4.93 -17.35 -7.74
CA THR A 46 -3.90 -18.11 -8.43
C THR A 46 -3.41 -19.10 -7.40
N GLU A 47 -3.43 -20.38 -7.73
CA GLU A 47 -2.79 -21.44 -6.96
C GLU A 47 -1.29 -21.12 -6.96
N LEU A 48 -0.86 -20.24 -6.07
CA LEU A 48 0.54 -19.94 -5.86
C LEU A 48 1.09 -21.10 -5.04
N CYS A 49 1.81 -22.00 -5.71
CA CYS A 49 2.63 -22.99 -5.02
C CYS A 49 3.73 -22.24 -4.28
N GLU A 50 3.45 -21.81 -3.06
CA GLU A 50 4.48 -21.25 -2.21
C GLU A 50 5.46 -22.34 -1.84
N THR A 51 6.77 -22.06 -1.96
CA THR A 51 7.80 -22.99 -1.51
C THR A 51 8.65 -22.30 -0.45
N VAL A 52 8.85 -23.01 0.66
CA VAL A 52 9.73 -22.55 1.73
C VAL A 52 11.16 -22.96 1.40
N HIS A 53 12.07 -22.00 1.48
CA HIS A 53 13.51 -22.24 1.28
C HIS A 53 14.24 -22.43 2.60
N LEU A 54 14.01 -21.52 3.55
CA LEU A 54 14.75 -21.46 4.82
C LEU A 54 13.81 -21.13 5.97
N VAL A 55 13.98 -21.83 7.09
CA VAL A 55 13.22 -21.60 8.32
C VAL A 55 14.18 -21.52 9.51
N SER A 56 14.01 -20.49 10.33
CA SER A 56 14.78 -20.25 11.55
C SER A 56 13.86 -19.92 12.72
N GLY A 57 14.28 -20.26 13.93
CA GLY A 57 13.55 -19.99 15.16
C GLY A 57 14.39 -19.13 16.10
N LEU A 58 13.79 -18.08 16.65
CA LEU A 58 14.35 -17.27 17.73
C LEU A 58 13.63 -17.67 19.01
N HIS A 59 14.37 -18.22 19.97
CA HIS A 59 13.83 -18.73 21.24
C HIS A 59 12.77 -19.84 21.10
N CYS A 60 12.67 -20.44 19.92
CA CYS A 60 11.90 -21.65 19.64
C CYS A 60 12.65 -22.47 18.61
N ARG A 61 12.44 -23.77 18.60
CA ARG A 61 12.95 -24.68 17.58
C ARG A 61 12.04 -24.61 16.34
N PRO A 62 12.58 -24.41 15.12
CA PRO A 62 11.78 -24.28 13.90
C PRO A 62 10.74 -25.39 13.71
N GLU A 63 11.15 -26.64 13.93
CA GLU A 63 10.36 -27.84 13.75
C GLU A 63 9.32 -28.07 14.86
N GLN A 64 9.50 -27.42 16.02
CA GLN A 64 8.62 -27.51 17.19
C GLN A 64 8.08 -26.13 17.61
N ALA A 65 8.04 -25.18 16.66
CA ALA A 65 7.71 -23.80 16.99
C ALA A 65 6.32 -23.65 17.59
N TRP A 66 5.35 -24.47 17.15
CA TRP A 66 4.03 -24.50 17.76
C TRP A 66 4.07 -24.95 19.22
N ASP A 67 4.71 -26.08 19.52
CA ASP A 67 4.83 -26.63 20.88
C ASP A 67 5.55 -25.65 21.81
N ASP A 68 6.69 -25.13 21.36
CA ASP A 68 7.53 -24.21 22.12
C ASP A 68 6.79 -22.90 22.44
N MET A 69 6.05 -22.36 21.46
CA MET A 69 5.25 -21.14 21.67
C MET A 69 4.02 -21.41 22.54
N ARG A 70 3.37 -22.56 22.36
CA ARG A 70 2.18 -22.93 23.11
C ARG A 70 2.50 -23.18 24.58
N SER A 71 3.63 -23.82 24.85
CA SER A 71 4.14 -24.05 26.21
C SER A 71 4.27 -22.76 27.01
N ILE A 72 4.82 -21.69 26.40
CA ILE A 72 4.90 -20.37 27.06
C ILE A 72 3.52 -19.77 27.31
N GLN A 73 2.58 -19.91 26.37
CA GLN A 73 1.21 -19.42 26.58
C GLN A 73 0.51 -20.15 27.72
N GLU A 74 0.71 -21.46 27.84
CA GLU A 74 0.12 -22.29 28.89
C GLU A 74 0.75 -22.01 30.24
N HIS A 75 2.08 -21.89 30.30
CA HIS A 75 2.82 -21.54 31.50
C HIS A 75 2.31 -20.25 32.16
N PHE A 76 2.01 -19.23 31.35
CA PHE A 76 1.48 -17.95 31.82
C PHE A 76 -0.07 -17.87 31.83
N GLY A 77 -0.78 -18.97 31.51
CA GLY A 77 -2.24 -19.03 31.52
C GLY A 77 -2.93 -18.12 30.49
N LYS A 78 -2.30 -17.88 29.33
CA LYS A 78 -2.68 -16.85 28.33
C LYS A 78 -3.00 -17.39 26.94
N THR A 79 -3.73 -18.50 26.89
CA THR A 79 -4.03 -19.28 25.68
C THR A 79 -5.18 -18.72 24.81
N GLY A 80 -5.96 -17.75 25.30
CA GLY A 80 -7.10 -17.15 24.59
C GLY A 80 -6.84 -15.77 23.97
N GLY A 81 -7.74 -15.32 23.10
CA GLY A 81 -7.64 -14.02 22.42
C GLY A 81 -6.63 -14.03 21.28
N THR A 82 -5.75 -13.03 21.20
CA THR A 82 -4.63 -13.07 20.23
C THR A 82 -3.65 -14.18 20.64
N VAL A 83 -3.48 -15.17 19.78
CA VAL A 83 -2.62 -16.35 19.97
C VAL A 83 -1.27 -16.22 19.27
N ALA A 84 -1.16 -15.35 18.26
CA ALA A 84 0.12 -15.01 17.64
C ALA A 84 0.02 -13.64 16.98
N LEU A 85 1.15 -13.13 16.50
CA LEU A 85 1.16 -12.14 15.43
C LEU A 85 1.80 -12.77 14.20
N HIS A 86 1.34 -12.35 13.03
CA HIS A 86 1.99 -12.65 11.77
C HIS A 86 2.46 -11.35 11.16
N ALA A 87 3.74 -11.30 10.78
CA ALA A 87 4.28 -10.24 9.95
C ALA A 87 4.92 -10.78 8.67
N TYR A 88 5.11 -9.92 7.68
CA TYR A 88 5.98 -10.22 6.54
C TYR A 88 6.87 -9.04 6.18
N GLN A 89 7.94 -9.34 5.46
CA GLN A 89 8.88 -8.40 4.84
C GLN A 89 9.17 -8.90 3.41
N SER A 90 8.87 -8.10 2.40
CA SER A 90 9.18 -8.40 0.99
C SER A 90 10.31 -7.53 0.45
N PHE A 91 10.96 -8.01 -0.60
CA PHE A 91 12.05 -7.33 -1.30
C PHE A 91 11.68 -7.06 -2.76
N LYS A 92 12.39 -6.14 -3.41
CA LYS A 92 12.24 -5.92 -4.84
C LYS A 92 12.68 -7.19 -5.61
N PRO A 93 12.00 -7.57 -6.71
CA PRO A 93 12.43 -8.68 -7.56
C PRO A 93 13.90 -8.59 -7.95
N GLY A 94 14.63 -9.69 -7.74
CA GLY A 94 16.05 -9.81 -8.12
C GLY A 94 17.03 -8.99 -7.26
N GLU A 95 16.58 -8.36 -6.18
CA GLU A 95 17.44 -7.50 -5.34
C GLU A 95 18.23 -8.28 -4.28
N VAL A 96 17.72 -9.43 -3.83
CA VAL A 96 18.36 -10.27 -2.82
C VAL A 96 18.40 -11.73 -3.29
N THR A 97 19.33 -12.52 -2.76
CA THR A 97 19.28 -13.99 -2.85
C THR A 97 18.36 -14.55 -1.75
N PRO A 98 17.89 -15.81 -1.86
CA PRO A 98 17.12 -16.44 -0.79
C PRO A 98 17.83 -16.45 0.57
N GLU A 99 19.14 -16.68 0.59
CA GLU A 99 19.96 -16.72 1.81
C GLU A 99 20.08 -15.32 2.42
N GLN A 100 20.30 -14.29 1.60
CA GLN A 100 20.37 -12.90 2.05
C GLN A 100 19.00 -12.42 2.56
N CYS A 101 17.92 -12.76 1.85
CA CYS A 101 16.54 -12.52 2.27
C CYS A 101 16.31 -13.09 3.67
N HIS A 102 16.67 -14.37 3.88
CA HIS A 102 16.51 -15.04 5.16
C HIS A 102 17.35 -14.40 6.28
N ALA A 103 18.62 -14.10 6.00
CA ALA A 103 19.52 -13.48 6.97
C ALA A 103 18.99 -12.11 7.44
N ILE A 104 18.53 -11.27 6.52
CA ILE A 104 17.88 -9.98 6.83
C ILE A 104 16.61 -10.19 7.64
N GLY A 105 15.81 -11.22 7.33
CA GLY A 105 14.62 -11.57 8.10
C GLY A 105 14.96 -11.93 9.56
N VAL A 106 15.97 -12.78 9.76
CA VAL A 106 16.44 -13.16 11.11
C VAL A 106 16.98 -11.94 11.87
N GLU A 107 17.71 -11.04 11.22
CA GLU A 107 18.19 -9.78 11.80
C GLU A 107 17.01 -8.90 12.25
N LEU A 108 16.01 -8.70 11.37
CA LEU A 108 14.81 -7.93 11.68
C LEU A 108 14.05 -8.54 12.85
N ALA A 109 13.87 -9.87 12.87
CA ALA A 109 13.18 -10.56 13.94
C ALA A 109 13.89 -10.39 15.29
N ARG A 110 15.22 -10.46 15.30
CA ARG A 110 16.04 -10.26 16.49
C ARG A 110 15.91 -8.83 17.01
N LYS A 111 15.97 -7.83 16.13
CA LYS A 111 15.82 -6.41 16.47
C LYS A 111 14.44 -6.08 17.03
N MET A 112 13.37 -6.62 16.42
CA MET A 112 11.99 -6.25 16.76
C MET A 112 11.43 -7.02 17.96
N TRP A 113 11.72 -8.32 18.05
CA TRP A 113 10.97 -9.23 18.92
C TRP A 113 11.85 -10.12 19.79
N GLY A 114 13.09 -10.42 19.36
CA GLY A 114 13.96 -11.40 20.01
C GLY A 114 14.21 -11.16 21.50
N GLY A 115 14.25 -9.90 21.95
CA GLY A 115 14.47 -9.59 23.36
C GLY A 115 13.38 -10.10 24.32
N ARG A 116 12.18 -10.44 23.84
CA ARG A 116 11.04 -10.81 24.71
C ARG A 116 10.09 -11.87 24.15
N PHE A 117 10.08 -12.12 22.85
CA PHE A 117 9.13 -13.03 22.21
C PHE A 117 9.85 -14.10 21.39
N GLN A 118 9.22 -15.27 21.31
CA GLN A 118 9.65 -16.32 20.39
C GLN A 118 9.18 -15.97 18.99
N VAL A 119 10.01 -16.23 17.99
CA VAL A 119 9.71 -15.90 16.59
C VAL A 119 10.13 -17.04 15.68
N LEU A 120 9.22 -17.48 14.81
CA LEU A 120 9.54 -18.31 13.66
C LEU A 120 9.71 -17.40 12.44
N VAL A 121 10.82 -17.54 11.74
CA VAL A 121 11.14 -16.83 10.50
C VAL A 121 11.16 -17.85 9.37
N ALA A 122 10.37 -17.63 8.32
CA ALA A 122 10.35 -18.50 7.15
C ALA A 122 10.47 -17.68 5.87
N THR A 123 11.37 -18.07 4.98
CA THR A 123 11.57 -17.39 3.69
C THR A 123 10.86 -18.17 2.60
N HIS A 124 9.99 -17.47 1.88
CA HIS A 124 9.16 -18.02 0.82
C HIS A 124 9.69 -17.55 -0.54
N LEU A 125 9.64 -18.46 -1.51
CA LEU A 125 10.06 -18.26 -2.90
C LEU A 125 8.83 -18.15 -3.80
N ASN A 126 8.02 -17.10 -3.62
CA ASN A 126 6.82 -16.93 -4.45
C ASN A 126 7.05 -15.84 -5.49
N THR A 127 6.39 -16.01 -6.64
CA THR A 127 5.88 -14.89 -7.45
C THR A 127 6.83 -13.70 -7.62
N ASN A 128 7.98 -13.93 -8.25
CA ASN A 128 8.97 -12.90 -8.60
C ASN A 128 9.61 -12.11 -7.42
N CYS A 129 9.11 -12.19 -6.18
CA CYS A 129 9.58 -11.42 -5.02
C CYS A 129 9.88 -12.32 -3.82
N LEU A 130 11.14 -12.36 -3.41
CA LEU A 130 11.51 -13.02 -2.15
C LEU A 130 10.93 -12.26 -0.96
N HIS A 131 10.47 -13.02 0.04
CA HIS A 131 9.91 -12.44 1.26
C HIS A 131 10.05 -13.37 2.46
N ASN A 132 10.06 -12.76 3.64
CA ASN A 132 10.07 -13.43 4.94
C ASN A 132 8.69 -13.34 5.59
N HIS A 133 8.24 -14.45 6.17
CA HIS A 133 7.15 -14.52 7.12
C HIS A 133 7.68 -14.63 8.55
N PHE A 134 6.99 -13.98 9.47
CA PHE A 134 7.31 -13.98 10.90
C PHE A 134 6.10 -14.43 11.70
N VAL A 135 6.18 -15.53 12.41
CA VAL A 135 5.18 -15.91 13.42
C VAL A 135 5.73 -15.56 14.79
N ILE A 136 5.13 -14.57 15.45
CA ILE A 136 5.55 -14.07 16.76
C ILE A 136 4.61 -14.62 17.83
N ASN A 137 5.15 -15.21 18.89
CA ASN A 137 4.34 -15.61 20.04
C ASN A 137 3.65 -14.37 20.64
N SER A 138 2.36 -14.47 20.96
CA SER A 138 1.63 -13.34 21.54
C SER A 138 1.99 -13.11 23.02
N VAL A 139 2.69 -14.03 23.66
CA VAL A 139 3.07 -13.99 25.08
C VAL A 139 4.60 -13.93 25.18
N SER A 140 5.10 -13.00 25.98
CA SER A 140 6.53 -12.84 26.26
C SER A 140 7.04 -14.00 27.11
N TYR A 141 8.15 -14.59 26.70
CA TYR A 141 8.78 -15.69 27.44
C TYR A 141 9.51 -15.21 28.71
N ILE A 142 9.71 -13.89 28.85
CA ILE A 142 10.40 -13.27 30.00
C ILE A 142 9.42 -12.99 31.15
N ASP A 143 8.32 -12.31 30.86
CA ASP A 143 7.42 -11.73 31.86
C ASP A 143 5.95 -12.10 31.67
N GLY A 144 5.66 -12.98 30.71
CA GLY A 144 4.31 -13.42 30.38
C GLY A 144 3.40 -12.31 29.84
N LYS A 145 3.88 -11.08 29.63
CA LYS A 145 3.03 -10.00 29.11
C LYS A 145 2.66 -10.26 27.66
N LYS A 146 1.44 -9.91 27.28
CA LYS A 146 1.02 -10.02 25.88
C LYS A 146 1.69 -8.94 25.04
N TYR A 147 1.97 -9.28 23.78
CA TYR A 147 2.42 -8.32 22.79
C TYR A 147 1.38 -7.20 22.63
N GLU A 148 1.84 -5.95 22.69
CA GLU A 148 0.97 -4.79 22.66
C GLU A 148 0.70 -4.32 21.23
N GLN A 149 -0.56 -4.37 20.81
CA GLN A 149 -0.96 -4.06 19.43
C GLN A 149 -1.22 -2.56 19.25
N LYS A 150 -0.16 -1.77 19.08
CA LYS A 150 -0.23 -0.32 18.81
C LYS A 150 -0.30 -0.02 17.32
N ARG A 151 -0.87 1.13 16.95
CA ARG A 151 -0.76 1.64 15.56
C ARG A 151 0.68 1.98 15.16
N SER A 152 1.53 2.35 16.13
CA SER A 152 2.95 2.63 15.88
C SER A 152 3.69 1.44 15.29
N GLN A 153 3.30 0.21 15.63
CA GLN A 153 3.99 -1.01 15.22
C GLN A 153 4.17 -1.14 13.70
N TYR A 154 3.24 -0.60 12.91
CA TYR A 154 3.36 -0.58 11.45
C TYR A 154 4.52 0.30 10.98
N TYR A 155 4.70 1.45 11.64
CA TYR A 155 5.80 2.38 11.38
C TYR A 155 7.10 1.84 11.97
N ASP A 156 7.06 1.23 13.15
CA ASP A 156 8.23 0.66 13.83
C ASP A 156 8.82 -0.49 13.00
N LEU A 157 7.97 -1.42 12.53
CA LEU A 157 8.39 -2.52 11.66
C LEU A 157 8.97 -2.02 10.33
N ARG A 158 8.29 -1.07 9.68
CA ARG A 158 8.78 -0.49 8.42
C ARG A 158 10.11 0.21 8.61
N THR A 159 10.24 1.03 9.67
CA THR A 159 11.48 1.77 9.95
C THR A 159 12.62 0.80 10.22
N ALA A 160 12.40 -0.22 11.06
CA ALA A 160 13.40 -1.23 11.34
C ALA A 160 13.82 -2.00 10.08
N SER A 161 12.86 -2.38 9.23
CA SER A 161 13.14 -3.02 7.93
C SER A 161 13.92 -2.10 7.00
N ASP A 162 13.49 -0.84 6.84
CA ASP A 162 14.15 0.13 5.96
C ASP A 162 15.59 0.41 6.42
N ASP A 163 15.83 0.52 7.72
CA ASP A 163 17.17 0.72 8.27
C ASP A 163 18.10 -0.46 7.97
N ILE A 164 17.60 -1.69 8.12
CA ILE A 164 18.36 -2.90 7.78
C ILE A 164 18.59 -2.97 6.26
N CYS A 165 17.56 -2.74 5.45
CA CYS A 165 17.70 -2.69 4.00
C CYS A 165 18.77 -1.67 3.58
N ARG A 166 18.79 -0.47 4.16
CA ARG A 166 19.85 0.52 3.88
C ARG A 166 21.23 0.05 4.30
N ALA A 167 21.36 -0.63 5.45
CA ALA A 167 22.63 -1.18 5.92
C ALA A 167 23.18 -2.29 5.00
N HIS A 168 22.29 -2.99 4.30
CA HIS A 168 22.62 -4.00 3.28
C HIS A 168 22.62 -3.43 1.85
N GLU A 169 22.64 -2.10 1.69
CA GLU A 169 22.65 -1.39 0.39
C GLU A 169 21.45 -1.69 -0.53
N LEU A 170 20.31 -2.09 0.06
CA LEU A 170 19.08 -2.42 -0.65
C LEU A 170 18.16 -1.20 -0.82
N SER A 171 17.26 -1.28 -1.79
CA SER A 171 16.28 -0.23 -2.05
C SER A 171 15.20 -0.14 -0.98
N VAL A 172 14.79 1.09 -0.68
CA VAL A 172 13.71 1.40 0.27
C VAL A 172 12.74 2.41 -0.33
N ILE A 173 11.49 2.40 0.16
CA ILE A 173 10.49 3.38 -0.27
C ILE A 173 10.82 4.75 0.32
N LYS A 174 11.38 5.65 -0.50
CA LYS A 174 11.76 7.02 -0.09
C LYS A 174 10.54 7.88 0.30
N GLN A 175 9.43 7.71 -0.41
CA GLN A 175 8.17 8.41 -0.13
C GLN A 175 7.02 7.42 -0.19
N PRO A 176 6.54 6.90 0.95
CA PRO A 176 5.34 6.08 0.96
C PRO A 176 4.14 6.99 0.69
N LEU A 177 3.87 7.24 -0.60
CA LEU A 177 2.63 7.88 -1.02
C LEU A 177 1.45 7.04 -0.51
N GLY A 178 0.36 7.71 -0.16
CA GLY A 178 -0.82 7.08 0.43
C GLY A 178 -1.30 5.85 -0.37
N LYS A 179 -2.04 4.97 0.30
CA LYS A 179 -2.53 3.71 -0.27
C LYS A 179 -3.37 3.94 -1.54
N THR A 180 -2.74 3.97 -2.70
CA THR A 180 -3.40 3.67 -3.97
C THR A 180 -3.66 2.17 -3.93
N PRO A 181 -4.93 1.71 -3.95
CA PRO A 181 -5.21 0.28 -4.03
C PRO A 181 -4.42 -0.33 -5.18
N ARG A 182 -3.74 -1.46 -4.97
CA ARG A 182 -2.86 -2.07 -5.97
C ARG A 182 -3.56 -2.28 -7.32
N GLN A 183 -4.81 -2.75 -7.29
CA GLN A 183 -5.65 -2.90 -8.49
C GLN A 183 -5.74 -1.63 -9.33
N LEU A 184 -5.87 -0.48 -8.65
CA LEU A 184 -5.94 0.82 -9.29
C LEU A 184 -4.57 1.19 -9.87
N TYR A 185 -3.48 1.01 -9.13
CA TYR A 185 -2.13 1.26 -9.64
C TYR A 185 -1.79 0.40 -10.87
N GLU A 186 -2.15 -0.88 -10.85
CA GLU A 186 -1.90 -1.80 -11.96
C GLU A 186 -2.78 -1.47 -13.18
N ALA A 187 -4.04 -1.10 -12.97
CA ALA A 187 -4.91 -0.61 -14.03
C ALA A 187 -4.33 0.66 -14.67
N GLU A 188 -3.82 1.61 -13.86
CA GLU A 188 -3.11 2.80 -14.37
C GLU A 188 -1.87 2.41 -15.21
N GLN A 189 -1.07 1.43 -14.76
CA GLN A 189 0.12 0.95 -15.50
C GLN A 189 -0.22 0.23 -16.82
N ARG A 190 -1.37 -0.47 -16.87
CA ARG A 190 -1.88 -1.09 -18.11
C ARG A 190 -2.56 -0.11 -19.06
N GLY A 191 -2.64 1.18 -18.69
CA GLY A 191 -3.36 2.19 -19.46
C GLY A 191 -4.89 2.01 -19.40
N GLU A 192 -5.40 1.22 -18.46
CA GLU A 192 -6.82 1.01 -18.29
C GLU A 192 -7.49 2.29 -17.75
N PRO A 193 -8.73 2.59 -18.17
CA PRO A 193 -9.46 3.72 -17.67
C PRO A 193 -9.82 3.50 -16.20
N THR A 194 -9.09 4.17 -15.31
CA THR A 194 -9.46 4.25 -13.89
C THR A 194 -10.26 5.51 -13.62
N ARG A 195 -11.11 5.44 -12.59
CA ARG A 195 -11.85 6.61 -12.10
C ARG A 195 -10.95 7.83 -11.90
N TYR A 196 -9.77 7.65 -11.31
CA TYR A 196 -8.86 8.78 -11.07
C TYR A 196 -8.15 9.24 -12.35
N ASN A 197 -7.77 8.35 -13.26
CA ASN A 197 -7.20 8.75 -14.55
C ASN A 197 -8.20 9.52 -15.39
N GLN A 198 -9.47 9.10 -15.43
CA GLN A 198 -10.53 9.82 -16.13
C GLN A 198 -10.75 11.23 -15.53
N MET A 199 -10.72 11.34 -14.20
CA MET A 199 -10.81 12.64 -13.51
C MET A 199 -9.59 13.53 -13.81
N ARG A 200 -8.38 12.97 -13.81
CA ARG A 200 -7.14 13.69 -14.19
C ARG A 200 -7.19 14.17 -15.64
N ALA A 201 -7.62 13.31 -16.56
CA ALA A 201 -7.79 13.65 -17.97
C ALA A 201 -8.82 14.77 -18.15
N ALA A 202 -9.96 14.68 -17.47
CA ALA A 202 -10.99 15.72 -17.52
C ALA A 202 -10.48 17.07 -16.98
N ILE A 203 -9.72 17.07 -15.87
CA ILE A 203 -9.07 18.28 -15.35
C ILE A 203 -8.07 18.83 -16.37
N HIS A 204 -7.23 17.98 -16.97
CA HIS A 204 -6.24 18.42 -17.95
C HIS A 204 -6.89 19.05 -19.18
N GLU A 205 -7.93 18.42 -19.72
CA GLU A 205 -8.69 18.95 -20.85
C GLU A 205 -9.40 20.27 -20.51
N ALA A 206 -10.06 20.35 -19.35
CA ALA A 206 -10.71 21.57 -18.90
C ALA A 206 -9.69 22.71 -18.67
N LYS A 207 -8.52 22.44 -18.08
CA LYS A 207 -7.44 23.42 -17.92
C LYS A 207 -6.96 23.96 -19.26
N ALA A 208 -6.80 23.11 -20.27
CA ALA A 208 -6.26 23.50 -21.57
C ALA A 208 -7.12 24.51 -22.33
N LYS A 209 -8.44 24.55 -22.06
CA LYS A 209 -9.42 25.35 -22.80
C LYS A 209 -10.08 26.47 -21.98
N THR A 210 -9.69 26.68 -20.73
CA THR A 210 -10.37 27.64 -19.84
C THR A 210 -9.40 28.58 -19.13
N SER A 211 -9.89 29.78 -18.79
CA SER A 211 -9.12 30.83 -18.11
C SER A 211 -9.79 31.34 -16.84
N THR A 212 -11.01 30.89 -16.54
CA THR A 212 -11.75 31.24 -15.33
C THR A 212 -12.25 29.99 -14.63
N GLU A 213 -12.40 30.02 -13.30
CA GLU A 213 -12.95 28.87 -12.57
C GLU A 213 -14.38 28.53 -13.02
N ARG A 214 -15.17 29.56 -13.36
CA ARG A 214 -16.53 29.38 -13.88
C ARG A 214 -16.52 28.56 -15.17
N ASP A 215 -15.63 28.91 -16.10
CA ASP A 215 -15.51 28.21 -17.37
C ASP A 215 -14.89 26.83 -17.19
N PHE A 216 -13.94 26.68 -16.26
CA PHE A 216 -13.39 25.40 -15.84
C PHE A 216 -14.47 24.45 -15.32
N ALA A 217 -15.36 24.94 -14.45
CA ALA A 217 -16.51 24.17 -13.97
C ALA A 217 -17.47 23.80 -15.12
N ARG A 218 -17.73 24.72 -16.06
CA ARG A 218 -18.56 24.47 -17.25
C ARG A 218 -17.94 23.42 -18.18
N ALA A 219 -16.63 23.48 -18.38
CA ALA A 219 -15.88 22.49 -19.16
C ALA A 219 -15.91 21.09 -18.52
N LEU A 220 -15.76 21.02 -17.20
CA LEU A 220 -15.87 19.76 -16.45
C LEU A 220 -17.29 19.19 -16.48
N ASP A 221 -18.32 20.03 -16.39
CA ASP A 221 -19.72 19.58 -16.49
C ASP A 221 -20.01 18.93 -17.85
N GLY A 222 -19.48 19.52 -18.94
CA GLY A 222 -19.53 18.93 -20.28
C GLY A 222 -18.78 17.60 -20.42
N LEU A 223 -17.80 17.34 -19.55
CA LEU A 223 -17.06 16.08 -19.45
C LEU A 223 -17.69 15.09 -18.46
N GLY A 224 -18.89 15.39 -17.95
CA GLY A 224 -19.61 14.52 -17.02
C GLY A 224 -19.17 14.65 -15.56
N TYR A 225 -18.54 15.76 -15.17
CA TYR A 225 -18.07 15.99 -13.80
C TYR A 225 -18.60 17.29 -13.18
N VAL A 226 -19.00 17.21 -11.91
CA VAL A 226 -19.40 18.35 -11.09
C VAL A 226 -18.19 18.85 -10.28
N TRP A 227 -17.76 20.07 -10.57
CA TRP A 227 -16.77 20.82 -9.78
C TRP A 227 -17.42 21.51 -8.59
N SER A 228 -16.80 21.41 -7.41
CA SER A 228 -17.24 22.13 -6.22
C SER A 228 -16.06 22.65 -5.41
N ARG A 229 -15.97 23.98 -5.31
CA ARG A 229 -15.10 24.70 -4.39
C ARG A 229 -15.97 25.66 -3.59
N ALA A 230 -16.10 25.40 -2.29
CA ALA A 230 -16.92 26.22 -1.40
C ALA A 230 -16.01 26.99 -0.42
N PRO A 231 -16.31 28.27 -0.11
CA PRO A 231 -15.47 29.07 0.79
C PRO A 231 -15.29 28.46 2.18
N ASN A 232 -16.25 27.64 2.62
CA ASN A 232 -16.22 26.95 3.91
C ASN A 232 -15.59 25.54 3.87
N ARG A 233 -15.01 25.13 2.74
CA ARG A 233 -14.37 23.81 2.59
C ARG A 233 -12.90 23.97 2.28
N LYS A 234 -12.07 23.26 3.04
CA LYS A 234 -10.60 23.26 2.88
C LYS A 234 -10.13 22.76 1.51
N TYR A 235 -10.87 21.85 0.87
CA TYR A 235 -10.44 21.21 -0.37
C TYR A 235 -11.55 21.27 -1.41
N ALA A 236 -11.18 21.61 -2.65
CA ALA A 236 -12.05 21.45 -3.80
C ALA A 236 -12.33 19.96 -4.07
N THR A 237 -13.49 19.69 -4.66
CA THR A 237 -13.94 18.34 -4.97
C THR A 237 -14.45 18.22 -6.39
N LEU A 238 -14.25 17.03 -6.97
CA LEU A 238 -14.78 16.63 -8.26
C LEU A 238 -15.64 15.37 -8.08
N CYS A 239 -16.82 15.34 -8.70
CA CYS A 239 -17.75 14.21 -8.63
C CYS A 239 -18.21 13.84 -10.04
N ALA A 240 -18.37 12.56 -10.34
CA ALA A 240 -19.00 12.16 -11.60
C ALA A 240 -20.51 12.47 -11.53
N ARG A 241 -21.09 12.86 -12.67
CA ARG A 241 -22.46 13.35 -12.77
C ARG A 241 -23.50 12.24 -12.73
N ASP A 242 -23.13 11.06 -13.22
CA ASP A 242 -23.89 9.81 -13.15
C ASP A 242 -23.93 9.21 -11.73
N GLY A 243 -23.14 9.75 -10.79
CA GLY A 243 -23.18 9.44 -9.37
C GLY A 243 -21.80 9.13 -8.78
N GLY A 244 -21.80 8.65 -7.54
CA GLY A 244 -20.59 8.25 -6.83
C GLY A 244 -20.04 9.29 -5.85
N ARG A 245 -18.92 8.95 -5.22
CA ARG A 245 -18.39 9.68 -4.05
C ARG A 245 -17.46 10.81 -4.47
N ALA A 246 -17.79 12.06 -4.17
CA ALA A 246 -16.91 13.21 -4.42
C ALA A 246 -15.45 12.95 -3.98
N VAL A 247 -14.50 13.25 -4.87
CA VAL A 247 -13.05 13.10 -4.64
C VAL A 247 -12.48 14.47 -4.35
N ARG A 248 -11.69 14.58 -3.27
CA ARG A 248 -10.91 15.79 -3.00
C ARG A 248 -9.73 15.83 -3.95
N VAL A 249 -9.59 16.91 -4.71
CA VAL A 249 -8.70 16.95 -5.86
C VAL A 249 -7.21 16.82 -5.52
N TYR A 250 -6.79 17.22 -4.31
CA TYR A 250 -5.43 16.94 -3.81
C TYR A 250 -5.06 15.45 -3.79
N ARG A 251 -6.05 14.53 -3.76
CA ARG A 251 -5.81 13.08 -3.82
C ARG A 251 -5.44 12.60 -5.22
N LEU A 252 -5.67 13.42 -6.24
CA LEU A 252 -5.34 13.09 -7.63
C LEU A 252 -3.85 13.34 -7.94
N GLY A 253 -3.19 14.19 -7.17
CA GLY A 253 -1.80 14.60 -7.35
C GLY A 253 -1.62 16.11 -7.11
N ALA A 254 -0.39 16.56 -6.88
CA ALA A 254 -0.11 17.96 -6.61
C ALA A 254 -0.45 18.86 -7.81
N GLU A 255 -0.25 18.37 -9.04
CA GLU A 255 -0.59 19.12 -10.27
C GLU A 255 -2.10 19.31 -10.51
N TYR A 256 -2.92 18.58 -9.76
CA TYR A 256 -4.39 18.61 -9.82
C TYR A 256 -5.04 19.30 -8.62
N ASP A 257 -4.25 19.77 -7.65
CA ASP A 257 -4.79 20.53 -6.53
C ASP A 257 -5.16 21.96 -6.95
N TRP A 258 -6.01 22.62 -6.16
CA TRP A 258 -6.50 23.96 -6.48
C TRP A 258 -5.39 24.97 -6.80
N PRO A 259 -4.29 25.08 -6.03
CA PRO A 259 -3.23 26.05 -6.35
C PRO A 259 -2.62 25.85 -7.75
N ALA A 260 -2.46 24.59 -8.19
CA ALA A 260 -1.92 24.26 -9.51
C ALA A 260 -2.94 24.49 -10.64
N ILE A 261 -4.24 24.32 -10.35
CA ILE A 261 -5.32 24.66 -11.28
C ILE A 261 -5.43 26.18 -11.42
N GLU A 262 -5.47 26.91 -10.30
CA GLU A 262 -5.60 28.36 -10.24
C GLU A 262 -4.46 29.06 -10.98
N ALA A 263 -3.21 28.62 -10.77
CA ALA A 263 -2.05 29.14 -11.49
C ALA A 263 -2.19 28.98 -13.02
N ALA A 264 -2.63 27.82 -13.48
CA ALA A 264 -2.83 27.56 -14.92
C ALA A 264 -3.98 28.41 -15.50
N LEU A 265 -5.08 28.57 -14.75
CA LEU A 265 -6.20 29.42 -15.17
C LEU A 265 -5.75 30.89 -15.24
N HIS A 266 -4.96 31.36 -14.28
CA HIS A 266 -4.39 32.71 -14.29
C HIS A 266 -3.46 32.94 -15.49
N GLU A 267 -2.61 31.99 -15.83
CA GLU A 267 -1.75 32.07 -17.01
C GLU A 267 -2.59 32.16 -18.30
N ASN A 268 -3.60 31.30 -18.43
CA ASN A 268 -4.53 31.33 -19.56
C ASN A 268 -5.31 32.65 -19.60
N PHE A 269 -5.70 33.20 -18.45
CA PHE A 269 -6.37 34.49 -18.36
C PHE A 269 -5.48 35.63 -18.82
N ALA A 270 -4.22 35.65 -18.42
CA ALA A 270 -3.26 36.66 -18.85
C ALA A 270 -3.02 36.60 -20.36
N ARG A 271 -3.00 35.40 -20.95
CA ARG A 271 -2.70 35.19 -22.37
C ARG A 271 -3.90 35.37 -23.29
N TRP A 272 -5.06 34.90 -22.88
CA TRP A 272 -6.25 34.77 -23.74
C TRP A 272 -7.48 35.51 -23.18
N GLY A 273 -7.39 36.08 -21.98
CA GLY A 273 -8.49 36.81 -21.37
C GLY A 273 -9.68 35.93 -20.94
N PRO A 274 -10.78 36.56 -20.50
CA PRO A 274 -11.91 35.88 -19.85
C PRO A 274 -12.80 35.07 -20.81
N ARG A 275 -12.65 35.24 -22.12
CA ARG A 275 -13.50 34.58 -23.14
C ARG A 275 -12.80 33.39 -23.82
N TYR A 276 -11.67 32.95 -23.29
CA TYR A 276 -10.86 31.88 -23.87
C TYR A 276 -11.67 30.61 -24.16
N TYR A 277 -12.53 30.21 -23.22
CA TYR A 277 -13.34 29.00 -23.40
C TYR A 277 -14.40 29.14 -24.50
N ASP A 278 -15.00 30.32 -24.64
CA ASP A 278 -15.97 30.57 -25.71
C ASP A 278 -15.30 30.53 -27.10
N TRP A 279 -14.04 30.99 -27.21
CA TRP A 279 -13.28 30.90 -28.46
C TRP A 279 -12.97 29.45 -28.85
N GLN A 280 -12.57 28.63 -27.88
CA GLN A 280 -12.25 27.22 -28.10
C GLN A 280 -13.48 26.38 -28.47
N CYS A 281 -14.67 26.79 -28.06
CA CYS A 281 -15.92 26.05 -28.28
C CYS A 281 -16.82 26.64 -29.38
N ASN A 282 -16.42 27.72 -30.05
CA ASN A 282 -17.19 28.33 -31.11
C ASN A 282 -16.73 27.81 -32.50
N PRO A 283 -17.59 27.10 -33.26
CA PRO A 283 -17.24 26.57 -34.58
C PRO A 283 -16.95 27.65 -35.64
N HIS A 284 -17.24 28.92 -35.37
CA HIS A 284 -16.98 30.04 -36.28
C HIS A 284 -15.77 30.90 -35.90
N HIS A 285 -15.02 30.54 -34.85
CA HIS A 285 -13.88 31.32 -34.39
C HIS A 285 -12.56 30.73 -34.93
N THR A 286 -12.07 31.23 -36.06
CA THR A 286 -10.67 31.04 -36.44
C THR A 286 -9.81 31.91 -35.52
N ALA A 287 -8.92 31.29 -34.73
CA ALA A 287 -7.97 32.03 -33.92
C ALA A 287 -7.13 32.94 -34.82
N LYS A 288 -7.25 34.26 -34.68
CA LYS A 288 -6.20 35.15 -35.15
C LYS A 288 -5.06 35.04 -34.14
N GLU A 289 -3.89 34.60 -34.60
CA GLU A 289 -2.67 34.67 -33.80
C GLU A 289 -2.49 36.10 -33.29
N PRO A 290 -2.11 36.29 -32.01
CA PRO A 290 -1.81 37.61 -31.51
C PRO A 290 -0.62 38.17 -32.29
N GLN A 291 -0.80 39.35 -32.90
CA GLN A 291 0.31 40.10 -33.47
C GLN A 291 1.29 40.47 -32.36
N ARG A 292 2.58 40.17 -32.61
CA ARG A 292 3.71 40.45 -31.71
C ARG A 292 3.84 41.93 -31.38
#